data_AF-A0A3S0NPB0-F1
#
_entry.id   AF-A0A3S0NPB0-F1
#
_cell.length_a   1.000
_cell.length_b   1.000
_cell.length_c   1.000
_cell.angle_alpha   90.00
_cell.angle_beta   90.00
_cell.angle_gamma   90.00
#
_symmetry.space_group_name_H-M   'P 1'
#
loop_
_entity.id
_entity.type
_entity.pdbx_description
1 polymer ?
#
loop_
_entity_poly.entity_id
_entity_poly.type
_entity_poly.pdbx_seq_one_letter_code
_entity_poly.pdbx_strand_id
1 'polypeptide(L)' 'MTMAPELINIELARLVEDSSAWRKRFDRYDRLIDAGLSCEEAAVIVTAAYQIDLLAEMEVRHAA' A
#
# COMPACT_ATOMS: atom_id res chain seq x y z
N MET A 1 -15.66 -8.88 13.77
CA MET A 1 -15.07 -8.51 12.48
C MET A 1 -13.58 -8.34 12.73
N THR A 2 -12.76 -9.20 12.14
CA THR A 2 -11.29 -9.13 12.28
C THR A 2 -10.80 -8.07 11.31
N MET A 3 -10.14 -7.03 11.80
CA MET A 3 -9.56 -5.98 10.95
C MET A 3 -8.56 -6.59 9.96
N ALA A 4 -8.58 -6.13 8.71
CA ALA A 4 -7.63 -6.58 7.69
C ALA A 4 -6.18 -6.27 8.15
N PRO A 5 -5.26 -7.24 8.17
CA PRO A 5 -3.86 -7.02 8.54
C PRO A 5 -3.19 -5.90 7.72
N GLU A 6 -3.61 -5.73 6.47
CA GLU A 6 -3.15 -4.69 5.55
C GLU A 6 -3.49 -3.30 6.07
N LEU A 7 -4.69 -3.13 6.64
CA LEU A 7 -5.11 -1.87 7.22
C LEU A 7 -4.27 -1.54 8.46
N ILE A 8 -4.00 -2.53 9.33
CA ILE A 8 -3.10 -2.35 10.48
C ILE A 8 -1.73 -1.84 10.02
N ASN A 9 -1.17 -2.45 8.97
CA ASN A 9 0.14 -2.06 8.46
C ASN A 9 0.16 -0.64 7.89
N ILE A 10 -0.88 -0.21 7.18
CA ILE A 10 -0.99 1.17 6.67
C ILE A 10 -1.09 2.16 7.82
N GLU A 11 -1.94 1.89 8.81
CA GLU A 11 -2.14 2.78 9.95
C GLU A 11 -0.89 2.86 10.84
N LEU A 12 -0.20 1.74 11.08
CA LEU A 12 1.08 1.75 11.79
C LEU A 12 2.15 2.52 11.02
N ALA A 13 2.25 2.33 9.69
CA ALA A 13 3.20 3.06 8.87
C ALA A 13 2.95 4.57 8.92
N ARG A 14 1.70 5.04 8.94
CA ARG A 14 1.39 6.47 9.09
C ARG A 14 1.95 7.11 10.36
N LEU A 15 2.15 6.32 11.42
CA LEU A 15 2.65 6.81 12.70
C LEU A 15 4.18 6.93 12.75
N VAL A 16 4.90 6.14 11.96
CA VAL A 16 6.37 5.97 12.13
C VAL A 16 7.19 6.10 10.86
N GLU A 17 6.58 6.03 9.68
CA GLU A 17 7.29 6.00 8.38
C GLU A 17 7.20 7.35 7.64
N ASP A 18 8.36 7.97 7.41
CA ASP A 18 8.50 9.14 6.53
C ASP A 18 9.33 8.83 5.28
N SER A 19 9.07 7.69 4.63
CA SER A 19 9.71 7.34 3.37
C SER A 19 8.88 7.80 2.16
N SER A 20 9.55 8.19 1.06
CA SER A 20 8.89 8.57 -0.19
C SER A 20 8.07 7.42 -0.81
N ALA A 21 8.45 6.17 -0.52
CA ALA A 21 7.71 4.98 -0.92
C ALA A 21 6.38 4.87 -0.17
N TRP A 22 6.37 5.09 1.15
CA TRP A 22 5.14 5.10 1.95
C TRP A 22 4.24 6.28 1.60
N ARG A 23 4.81 7.45 1.31
CA ARG A 23 4.05 8.63 0.88
C ARG A 23 3.20 8.36 -0.37
N LYS A 24 3.74 7.65 -1.37
CA LYS A 24 2.98 7.23 -2.57
C LYS A 24 1.86 6.25 -2.22
N ARG A 25 2.10 5.34 -1.27
CA ARG A 25 1.08 4.38 -0.82
C ARG A 25 -0.06 5.08 -0.10
N PHE A 26 0.24 6.07 0.74
CA PHE A 26 -0.79 6.85 1.43
C PHE A 26 -1.63 7.67 0.45
N ASP A 27 -1.02 8.35 -0.53
CA ASP A 27 -1.77 9.08 -1.56
C ASP A 27 -2.68 8.15 -2.38
N ARG A 28 -2.20 6.95 -2.74
CA ARG A 28 -3.06 5.94 -3.41
C ARG A 28 -4.18 5.44 -2.50
N TYR A 29 -3.90 5.21 -1.21
CA TYR A 29 -4.88 4.80 -0.22
C TYR A 29 -5.99 5.84 -0.07
N ASP A 30 -5.64 7.10 0.16
CA ASP A 30 -6.60 8.20 0.35
C ASP A 30 -7.51 8.38 -0.87
N ARG A 31 -6.96 8.28 -2.09
CA ARG A 31 -7.76 8.34 -3.33
C ARG A 31 -8.78 7.21 -3.46
N LEU A 32 -8.49 6.03 -2.93
CA LEU A 32 -9.43 4.90 -2.96
C LEU A 32 -10.57 5.13 -1.97
N ILE A 33 -10.27 5.70 -0.80
CA ILE A 33 -11.29 6.12 0.17
C ILE A 33 -12.17 7.22 -0.42
N ASP A 34 -11.57 8.23 -1.07
CA ASP A 34 -12.31 9.30 -1.74
C ASP A 34 -13.19 8.77 -2.90
N ALA A 35 -12.80 7.65 -3.51
CA ALA A 35 -13.60 6.94 -4.52
C ALA A 35 -14.72 6.08 -3.92
N GLY A 36 -14.86 6.03 -2.58
CA GLY A 36 -15.93 5.36 -1.87
C GLY A 36 -15.61 3.92 -1.43
N LEU A 37 -14.36 3.47 -1.51
CA LEU A 37 -13.97 2.16 -0.97
C LEU A 37 -13.87 2.22 0.55
N SER A 38 -14.09 1.07 1.19
CA SER A 38 -13.78 0.93 2.62
C SER A 38 -12.28 0.97 2.87
N CYS A 39 -11.90 1.31 4.11
CA CYS A 39 -10.52 1.28 4.58
C CYS A 39 -9.86 -0.08 4.33
N GLU A 40 -10.58 -1.16 4.59
CA GLU A 40 -10.11 -2.53 4.39
C GLU A 40 -9.86 -2.83 2.90
N GLU A 41 -10.81 -2.49 2.01
CA GLU A 41 -10.65 -2.71 0.57
C GLU A 41 -9.49 -1.90 0.00
N ALA A 42 -9.38 -0.62 0.39
CA ALA A 42 -8.29 0.25 -0.03
C ALA A 42 -6.93 -0.28 0.43
N ALA A 43 -6.83 -0.77 1.67
CA ALA A 43 -5.58 -1.30 2.22
C ALA A 43 -5.12 -2.57 1.50
N VAL A 44 -6.04 -3.46 1.17
CA VAL A 44 -5.75 -4.68 0.37
C VAL A 44 -5.22 -4.30 -1.00
N ILE A 45 -5.89 -3.37 -1.71
CA ILE A 45 -5.48 -2.93 -3.05
C ILE A 45 -4.08 -2.30 -3.03
N VAL A 46 -3.81 -1.42 -2.07
CA VAL A 46 -2.50 -0.75 -1.96
C VAL A 46 -1.38 -1.75 -1.66
N THR A 47 -1.65 -2.72 -0.79
CA THR A 47 -0.68 -3.77 -0.45
C THR A 47 -0.38 -4.66 -1.65
N ALA A 48 -1.41 -5.11 -2.36
CA ALA A 48 -1.26 -5.92 -3.57
C ALA A 48 -0.48 -5.18 -4.67
N ALA A 49 -0.80 -3.90 -4.90
CA ALA A 49 -0.11 -3.09 -5.89
C ALA A 49 1.38 -2.93 -5.59
N TYR A 50 1.75 -2.75 -4.30
CA TYR A 50 3.16 -2.68 -3.92
C TYR A 50 3.92 -3.99 -4.16
N GLN A 51 3.29 -5.14 -3.90
CA GLN A 51 3.91 -6.44 -4.17
C GLN A 51 4.21 -6.62 -5.67
N ILE A 52 3.29 -6.17 -6.54
CA ILE A 52 3.48 -6.18 -7.99
C ILE A 52 4.63 -5.25 -8.41
N ASP A 53 4.66 -4.02 -7.90
CA ASP A 53 5.72 -3.05 -8.20
C ASP A 53 7.10 -3.59 -7.76
N LEU A 54 7.19 -4.20 -6.58
CA LEU A 54 8.42 -4.79 -6.06
C LEU A 54 8.91 -5.98 -6.92
N LEU A 55 7.99 -6.85 -7.35
CA LEU A 55 8.32 -7.97 -8.23
C LEU A 55 8.86 -7.48 -9.57
N ALA A 56 8.22 -6.46 -10.17
CA ALA A 56 8.67 -5.87 -11.42
C ALA A 56 10.08 -5.26 -11.29
N GLU A 57 10.38 -4.56 -10.19
CA GLU A 57 11.72 -4.02 -9.93
C GLU A 57 12.79 -5.12 -9.78
N MET A 58 12.43 -6.25 -9.16
CA MET A 58 13.34 -7.38 -8.99
C MET A 58 13.64 -8.10 -10.30
N GLU A 59 12.65 -8.24 -11.18
CA GLU A 59 12.83 -8.82 -12.53
C GLU A 59 13.77 -7.95 -13.38
N VAL A 60 13.59 -6.63 -13.36
CA VAL A 60 14.46 -5.69 -14.10
C VAL A 60 15.92 -5.77 -13.62
N ARG A 61 16.15 -5.94 -12.31
CA ARG A 61 17.51 -6.07 -11.76
C ARG A 61 18.18 -7.41 -12.07
N HIS A 62 17.42 -8.48 -12.24
CA HIS A 62 17.97 -9.78 -12.66
C HIS A 62 18.23 -9.86 -14.17
N ALA A 63 17.57 -9.01 -14.96
CA ALA A 63 17.72 -8.95 -16.40
C ALA A 63 18.84 -8.00 -16.89
N ALA A 64 19.49 -7.24 -15.99
CA ALA A 64 20.56 -6.28 -16.28
C ALA A 64 21.93 -6.82 -15.84
#